data_AF-U6MC79-F1
#
_entry.id   AF-U6MC79-F1
#
_cell.length_a   1.000
_cell.length_b   1.000
_cell.length_c   1.000
_cell.angle_alpha   90.00
_cell.angle_beta   90.00
_cell.angle_gamma   90.00
#
_symmetry.space_group_name_H-M   'P 1'
#
loop_
_entity.id
_entity.type
_entity.pdbx_description
1 polymer ?
#
loop_
_entity_poly.entity_id
_entity_poly.type
_entity_poly.pdbx_seq_one_letter_code
_entity_poly.pdbx_strand_id
1 'polypeptide(L)'
;LDLLQLSNEVTKETSACFEPAFDYVVTKVPRWDMKKFDEADPFMGSAMKSVGEVMAIGRTFEESLQKALRMVKGEANGFDERMYPQLSPPAGDDPSSARERLEEELARPSAARIWALAEALAQGYSVERLHALTSIDPWFIAKLQHIQQIKEQLATKSLHHLTRADLIFVKKYGFSDRQIANYIGAELPEGPRCREADVWVYRQALGVAPVVKQIDTLAAEFPAQTNYLYLTFCGEENDVEPLHKTEPTPSSSPWGTGSETGTPGGRNLRRQQQQEQEQQDYDWRSPYVPPQPGSILSSLCNSRAAATAKQAEQTPNSDCYVVLAVWNLTGRPCPAFLHCALSATERLWEALQWAFLDTAGRVNCNPETVSTDYDVSDRLYFEDLTLETVSTIWDLEQPRGVIISVGGQTPNNLCNALRSRGVGIMGTDVGAIDCCEDRHKFSRLCDELRIDQPAWSEFSSFEAAQEFSQKVCTLLLETGDTTCAST
;
A
#
# COMPACT_ATOMS: atom_id res chain seq x y z
N LEU A 1 10.52 -9.81 38.03
CA LEU A 1 10.89 -8.46 37.55
C LEU A 1 9.62 -7.65 37.54
N ASP A 2 9.65 -6.46 38.14
CA ASP A 2 8.55 -5.48 38.02
C ASP A 2 8.77 -4.60 36.78
N LEU A 3 7.75 -3.89 36.30
CA LEU A 3 7.81 -3.02 35.12
C LEU A 3 8.90 -1.94 35.23
N LEU A 4 9.19 -1.47 36.44
CA LEU A 4 10.29 -0.52 36.71
C LEU A 4 11.68 -1.11 36.45
N GLN A 5 11.81 -2.43 36.49
CA GLN A 5 13.07 -3.17 36.31
C GLN A 5 13.24 -3.70 34.88
N LEU A 6 12.18 -3.65 34.07
CA LEU A 6 12.20 -4.03 32.67
C LEU A 6 12.52 -2.80 31.81
N SER A 7 13.39 -2.97 30.82
CA SER A 7 13.70 -1.90 29.86
C SER A 7 12.66 -1.91 28.73
N ASN A 8 12.30 -0.74 28.22
CA ASN A 8 11.55 -0.61 26.99
C ASN A 8 12.46 -1.05 25.83
N GLU A 9 12.08 -2.12 25.13
CA GLU A 9 12.87 -2.70 24.04
C GLU A 9 12.97 -1.79 22.80
N VAL A 10 12.03 -0.85 22.64
CA VAL A 10 11.97 0.08 21.50
C VAL A 10 12.95 1.24 21.67
N THR A 11 12.94 1.91 22.81
CA THR A 11 13.86 3.05 23.07
C THR A 11 15.19 2.61 23.69
N LYS A 12 15.21 1.49 24.42
CA LYS A 12 16.34 0.96 25.21
C LYS A 12 16.91 1.91 26.27
N GLU A 13 16.25 3.04 26.48
CA GLU A 13 16.65 4.09 27.44
C GLU A 13 15.60 4.29 28.55
N THR A 14 14.34 3.94 28.29
CA THR A 14 13.25 4.05 29.27
C THR A 14 12.91 2.70 29.89
N SER A 15 12.18 2.71 31.02
CA SER A 15 11.61 1.50 31.61
C SER A 15 10.32 1.08 30.90
N ALA A 16 9.89 -0.17 31.05
CA ALA A 16 8.59 -0.65 30.57
C ALA A 16 7.39 -0.10 31.40
N CYS A 17 7.63 0.64 32.48
CA CYS A 17 6.60 1.26 33.31
C CYS A 17 6.16 2.62 32.75
N PHE A 18 5.45 2.63 31.63
CA PHE A 18 4.87 3.84 31.03
C PHE A 18 3.58 3.52 30.27
N GLU A 19 2.81 4.56 29.95
CA GLU A 19 1.69 4.46 29.02
C GLU A 19 2.14 4.96 27.64
N PRO A 20 2.06 4.14 26.58
CA PRO A 20 2.48 4.56 25.24
C PRO A 20 1.70 5.78 24.74
N ALA A 21 2.40 6.64 23.99
CA ALA A 21 1.81 7.74 23.26
C ALA A 21 2.03 7.52 21.75
N PHE A 22 0.97 7.67 20.97
CA PHE A 22 1.02 7.48 19.52
C PHE A 22 0.67 8.77 18.80
N ASP A 23 1.46 9.14 17.80
CA ASP A 23 1.23 10.29 16.93
C ASP A 23 0.67 9.87 15.55
N TYR A 24 0.04 8.70 15.53
CA TYR A 24 -0.59 8.05 14.38
C TYR A 24 -1.87 7.32 14.81
N VAL A 25 -2.67 6.94 13.82
CA VAL A 25 -3.92 6.18 13.95
C VAL A 25 -3.73 4.78 13.38
N VAL A 26 -4.13 3.79 14.15
CA VAL A 26 -4.10 2.38 13.75
C VAL A 26 -5.54 1.92 13.48
N THR A 27 -5.76 1.30 12.32
CA THR A 27 -7.06 0.73 11.94
C THR A 27 -6.91 -0.76 11.72
N LYS A 28 -7.70 -1.54 12.46
CA LYS A 28 -7.80 -2.99 12.30
C LYS A 28 -9.11 -3.33 11.61
N VAL A 29 -9.05 -4.16 10.56
CA VAL A 29 -10.23 -4.61 9.82
C VAL A 29 -10.26 -6.14 9.80
N PRO A 30 -11.38 -6.79 10.16
CA PRO A 30 -11.47 -8.24 10.10
C PRO A 30 -11.48 -8.74 8.64
N ARG A 31 -11.08 -9.99 8.46
CA ARG A 31 -11.16 -10.74 7.20
C ARG A 31 -12.26 -11.79 7.32
N TRP A 32 -13.10 -11.88 6.29
CA TRP A 32 -14.15 -12.89 6.18
C TRP A 32 -13.97 -13.74 4.91
N ASP A 33 -14.40 -14.99 4.99
CA ASP A 33 -14.40 -15.95 3.87
C ASP A 33 -15.75 -16.69 3.79
N MET A 34 -16.85 -15.93 3.86
CA MET A 34 -18.21 -16.47 3.94
C MET A 34 -18.67 -17.16 2.66
N LYS A 35 -18.07 -16.85 1.50
CA LYS A 35 -18.38 -17.50 0.21
C LYS A 35 -18.12 -19.01 0.18
N LYS A 36 -17.36 -19.53 1.15
CA LYS A 36 -17.11 -20.98 1.29
C LYS A 36 -18.19 -21.70 2.07
N PHE A 37 -19.15 -20.97 2.65
CA PHE A 37 -20.14 -21.48 3.59
C PHE A 37 -21.54 -20.99 3.21
N ASP A 38 -22.13 -21.56 2.15
CA ASP A 38 -23.42 -21.11 1.60
C ASP A 38 -24.58 -21.16 2.60
N GLU A 39 -24.56 -22.14 3.52
CA GLU A 39 -25.59 -22.29 4.56
C GLU A 39 -25.36 -21.42 5.81
N ALA A 40 -24.20 -20.76 5.92
CA ALA A 40 -23.87 -19.97 7.09
C ALA A 40 -24.55 -18.60 7.03
N ASP A 41 -25.13 -18.17 8.16
CA ASP A 41 -25.66 -16.82 8.30
C ASP A 41 -24.55 -15.78 7.98
N PRO A 42 -24.69 -14.95 6.93
CA PRO A 42 -23.66 -14.00 6.51
C PRO A 42 -23.54 -12.79 7.45
N PHE A 43 -24.53 -12.58 8.32
CA PHE A 43 -24.58 -11.42 9.20
C PHE A 43 -23.70 -11.60 10.44
N MET A 44 -23.19 -10.48 10.92
CA MET A 44 -22.35 -10.40 12.10
C MET A 44 -23.20 -10.37 13.37
N GLY A 45 -22.63 -10.92 14.44
CA GLY A 45 -23.21 -10.93 15.78
C GLY A 45 -22.11 -10.98 16.83
N SER A 46 -22.45 -11.34 18.05
CA SER A 46 -21.46 -11.48 19.14
C SER A 46 -20.50 -12.64 18.96
N ALA A 47 -20.87 -13.66 18.17
CA ALA A 47 -20.01 -14.79 17.85
C ALA A 47 -19.08 -14.45 16.68
N MET A 48 -17.77 -14.60 16.89
CA MET A 48 -16.76 -14.31 15.89
C MET A 48 -16.84 -15.29 14.70
N LYS A 49 -16.94 -14.74 13.49
CA LYS A 49 -16.93 -15.48 12.21
C LYS A 49 -15.75 -15.10 11.30
N SER A 50 -14.98 -14.08 11.68
CA SER A 50 -13.81 -13.66 10.92
C SER A 50 -12.73 -14.74 10.95
N VAL A 51 -12.08 -14.93 9.81
CA VAL A 51 -11.00 -15.92 9.65
C VAL A 51 -9.63 -15.30 9.88
N GLY A 52 -9.53 -13.97 10.01
CA GLY A 52 -8.29 -13.24 10.26
C GLY A 52 -8.52 -11.75 10.36
N GLU A 53 -7.44 -10.97 10.31
CA GLU A 53 -7.46 -9.52 10.37
C GLU A 53 -6.27 -8.89 9.65
N VAL A 54 -6.44 -7.62 9.31
CA VAL A 54 -5.37 -6.77 8.78
C VAL A 54 -5.31 -5.51 9.63
N MET A 55 -4.12 -4.91 9.71
CA MET A 55 -3.91 -3.65 10.40
C MET A 55 -3.22 -2.67 9.45
N ALA A 56 -3.54 -1.39 9.55
CA ALA A 56 -2.81 -0.35 8.86
C ALA A 56 -2.56 0.87 9.76
N ILE A 57 -1.53 1.63 9.39
CA ILE A 57 -1.07 2.81 10.12
C ILE A 57 -1.10 4.01 9.17
N GLY A 58 -1.62 5.13 9.67
CA GLY A 58 -1.62 6.42 8.99
C GLY A 58 -1.73 7.54 10.01
N ARG A 59 -1.42 8.78 9.65
CA ARG A 59 -1.52 9.93 10.58
C ARG A 59 -2.88 10.59 10.57
N THR A 60 -3.78 10.12 9.71
CA THR A 60 -5.20 10.43 9.72
C THR A 60 -6.00 9.13 9.77
N PHE A 61 -7.23 9.20 10.28
CA PHE A 61 -8.13 8.05 10.29
C PHE A 61 -8.43 7.59 8.85
N GLU A 62 -8.64 8.53 7.94
CA GLU A 62 -8.91 8.27 6.54
C GLU A 62 -7.73 7.53 5.87
N GLU A 63 -6.49 7.97 6.12
CA GLU A 63 -5.29 7.29 5.62
C GLU A 63 -5.18 5.85 6.12
N SER A 64 -5.32 5.68 7.44
CA SER A 64 -5.24 4.40 8.12
C SER A 64 -6.33 3.43 7.63
N LEU A 65 -7.58 3.89 7.55
CA LEU A 65 -8.70 3.07 7.10
C LEU A 65 -8.57 2.66 5.63
N GLN A 66 -8.23 3.57 4.73
CA GLN A 66 -8.15 3.23 3.30
C GLN A 66 -7.04 2.20 3.02
N LYS A 67 -5.89 2.31 3.70
CA LYS A 67 -4.86 1.28 3.67
C LYS A 67 -5.37 -0.06 4.19
N ALA A 68 -6.01 -0.08 5.37
CA ALA A 68 -6.53 -1.30 5.95
C ALA A 68 -7.54 -1.99 5.01
N LEU A 69 -8.46 -1.23 4.40
CA LEU A 69 -9.44 -1.77 3.46
C LEU A 69 -8.80 -2.38 2.21
N ARG A 70 -7.69 -1.84 1.70
CA ARG A 70 -6.94 -2.45 0.58
C ARG A 70 -6.26 -3.76 0.98
N MET A 71 -5.88 -3.92 2.25
CA MET A 71 -5.26 -5.15 2.75
C MET A 71 -6.27 -6.30 2.87
N VAL A 72 -7.56 -6.01 3.10
CA VAL A 72 -8.60 -7.03 3.37
C VAL A 72 -8.78 -8.01 2.21
N LYS A 73 -8.79 -7.58 0.95
CA LYS A 73 -8.98 -8.45 -0.21
C LYS A 73 -8.14 -7.93 -1.37
N GLY A 74 -7.50 -8.81 -2.15
CA GLY A 74 -6.63 -8.38 -3.26
C GLY A 74 -7.29 -7.42 -4.27
N GLU A 75 -8.62 -7.50 -4.44
CA GLU A 75 -9.38 -6.59 -5.30
C GLU A 75 -9.87 -5.32 -4.59
N ALA A 76 -9.89 -5.31 -3.25
CA ALA A 76 -10.43 -4.19 -2.49
C ALA A 76 -9.64 -2.91 -2.77
N ASN A 77 -10.37 -1.85 -3.09
CA ASN A 77 -9.82 -0.58 -3.53
C ASN A 77 -10.11 0.55 -2.54
N GLY A 78 -9.88 0.29 -1.25
CA GLY A 78 -10.18 1.24 -0.19
C GLY A 78 -11.69 1.37 0.08
N PHE A 79 -12.11 2.59 0.43
CA PHE A 79 -13.52 2.93 0.66
C PHE A 79 -14.19 3.31 -0.67
N ASP A 80 -14.55 2.27 -1.43
CA ASP A 80 -15.07 2.35 -2.81
C ASP A 80 -16.41 1.60 -2.87
N GLU A 81 -17.48 2.28 -3.26
CA GLU A 81 -18.82 1.71 -3.38
C GLU A 81 -18.83 0.51 -4.33
N ARG A 82 -18.00 0.51 -5.38
CA ARG A 82 -17.88 -0.58 -6.37
C ARG A 82 -17.51 -1.93 -5.76
N MET A 83 -16.96 -1.92 -4.54
CA MET A 83 -16.63 -3.12 -3.78
C MET A 83 -17.81 -3.71 -3.02
N TYR A 84 -18.92 -2.97 -2.91
CA TYR A 84 -20.16 -3.51 -2.38
C TYR A 84 -20.66 -4.58 -3.36
N PRO A 85 -20.69 -5.88 -2.96
CA PRO A 85 -20.83 -7.02 -3.88
C PRO A 85 -22.13 -7.10 -4.71
N GLN A 86 -22.97 -6.06 -4.67
CA GLN A 86 -24.34 -6.06 -5.16
C GLN A 86 -24.69 -4.78 -5.94
N LEU A 87 -23.69 -4.13 -6.55
CA LEU A 87 -23.89 -2.96 -7.42
C LEU A 87 -24.41 -3.31 -8.81
N SER A 88 -25.51 -4.04 -8.84
CA SER A 88 -26.67 -3.76 -9.66
C SER A 88 -27.81 -4.49 -8.99
N PRO A 89 -29.01 -3.88 -8.87
CA PRO A 89 -30.20 -4.68 -8.67
C PRO A 89 -30.16 -5.86 -9.65
N PRO A 90 -30.39 -7.13 -9.24
CA PRO A 90 -30.62 -8.22 -10.18
C PRO A 90 -31.48 -7.69 -11.34
N ALA A 91 -31.09 -7.96 -12.59
CA ALA A 91 -31.73 -7.33 -13.75
C ALA A 91 -33.26 -7.40 -13.65
N GLY A 92 -33.92 -6.24 -13.52
CA GLY A 92 -35.37 -6.13 -13.32
C GLY A 92 -35.84 -5.67 -11.93
N ASP A 93 -34.94 -5.46 -10.97
CA ASP A 93 -35.30 -4.96 -9.64
C ASP A 93 -35.66 -3.46 -9.64
N ASP A 94 -36.69 -3.12 -8.87
CA ASP A 94 -37.15 -1.74 -8.67
C ASP A 94 -36.21 -0.96 -7.71
N PRO A 95 -35.95 0.34 -7.93
CA PRO A 95 -35.10 1.16 -7.05
C PRO A 95 -35.48 1.16 -5.57
N SER A 96 -36.77 1.00 -5.23
CA SER A 96 -37.20 0.90 -3.83
C SER A 96 -36.62 -0.34 -3.15
N SER A 97 -36.64 -1.48 -3.84
CA SER A 97 -36.10 -2.74 -3.32
C SER A 97 -34.59 -2.69 -3.09
N ALA A 98 -33.86 -2.00 -3.96
CA ALA A 98 -32.41 -1.80 -3.81
C ALA A 98 -32.10 -0.94 -2.59
N ARG A 99 -32.89 0.12 -2.37
CA ARG A 99 -32.78 0.96 -1.18
C ARG A 99 -33.10 0.21 0.10
N GLU A 100 -34.14 -0.62 0.12
CA GLU A 100 -34.48 -1.46 1.27
C GLU A 100 -33.35 -2.42 1.65
N ARG A 101 -32.74 -3.10 0.67
CA ARG A 101 -31.58 -3.98 0.92
C ARG A 101 -30.37 -3.23 1.47
N LEU A 102 -30.12 -2.02 0.96
CA LEU A 102 -29.04 -1.17 1.47
C LEU A 102 -29.29 -0.78 2.93
N GLU A 103 -30.52 -0.37 3.27
CA GLU A 103 -30.90 -0.04 4.64
C GLU A 103 -30.87 -1.27 5.57
N GLU A 104 -31.23 -2.45 5.06
CA GLU A 104 -31.09 -3.73 5.78
C GLU A 104 -29.62 -4.06 6.08
N GLU A 105 -28.72 -3.96 5.10
CA GLU A 105 -27.28 -4.19 5.30
C GLU A 105 -26.67 -3.18 6.28
N LEU A 106 -27.11 -1.93 6.22
CA LEU A 106 -26.69 -0.90 7.18
C LEU A 106 -27.19 -1.22 8.60
N ALA A 107 -28.44 -1.67 8.75
CA ALA A 107 -29.03 -1.98 10.05
C ALA A 107 -28.53 -3.32 10.64
N ARG A 108 -28.44 -4.36 9.81
CA ARG A 108 -28.00 -5.71 10.15
C ARG A 108 -26.63 -5.96 9.50
N PRO A 109 -25.54 -5.82 10.26
CA PRO A 109 -24.21 -5.68 9.68
C PRO A 109 -23.70 -7.00 9.09
N SER A 110 -23.16 -6.99 7.87
CA SER A 110 -22.34 -8.09 7.32
C SER A 110 -20.89 -7.63 7.03
N ALA A 111 -20.06 -8.52 6.49
CA ALA A 111 -18.72 -8.17 6.02
C ALA A 111 -18.72 -7.05 4.95
N ALA A 112 -19.85 -6.82 4.27
CA ALA A 112 -19.99 -5.82 3.22
C ALA A 112 -20.37 -4.41 3.73
N ARG A 113 -20.75 -4.27 5.01
CA ARG A 113 -21.33 -3.04 5.58
C ARG A 113 -20.49 -1.79 5.36
N ILE A 114 -19.15 -1.91 5.39
CA ILE A 114 -18.27 -0.76 5.15
C ILE A 114 -18.42 -0.21 3.73
N TRP A 115 -18.61 -1.06 2.72
CA TRP A 115 -18.87 -0.62 1.36
C TRP A 115 -20.34 -0.25 1.13
N ALA A 116 -21.27 -0.80 1.91
CA ALA A 116 -22.65 -0.32 1.96
C ALA A 116 -22.72 1.15 2.47
N LEU A 117 -21.88 1.52 3.43
CA LEU A 117 -21.73 2.92 3.86
C LEU A 117 -21.23 3.82 2.72
N ALA A 118 -20.28 3.34 1.91
CA ALA A 118 -19.78 4.08 0.75
C ALA A 118 -20.91 4.33 -0.28
N GLU A 119 -21.69 3.30 -0.57
CA GLU A 119 -22.86 3.39 -1.46
C GLU A 119 -23.91 4.37 -0.91
N ALA A 120 -24.25 4.26 0.38
CA ALA A 120 -25.24 5.14 0.98
C ALA A 120 -24.81 6.62 1.01
N LEU A 121 -23.51 6.89 1.24
CA LEU A 121 -22.95 8.23 1.14
C LEU A 121 -22.98 8.74 -0.31
N ALA A 122 -22.68 7.91 -1.30
CA ALA A 122 -22.80 8.26 -2.72
C ALA A 122 -24.25 8.56 -3.13
N GLN A 123 -25.24 7.89 -2.50
CA GLN A 123 -26.67 8.20 -2.63
C GLN A 123 -27.13 9.42 -1.81
N GLY A 124 -26.23 10.13 -1.14
CA GLY A 124 -26.53 11.37 -0.40
C GLY A 124 -27.16 11.17 0.98
N TYR A 125 -26.97 10.02 1.63
CA TYR A 125 -27.43 9.82 3.00
C TYR A 125 -26.68 10.75 3.97
N SER A 126 -27.42 11.33 4.93
CA SER A 126 -26.81 12.20 5.96
C SER A 126 -26.10 11.39 7.04
N VAL A 127 -25.16 12.03 7.74
CA VAL A 127 -24.41 11.43 8.85
C VAL A 127 -25.37 10.95 9.95
N GLU A 128 -26.39 11.74 10.27
CA GLU A 128 -27.38 11.44 11.30
C GLU A 128 -28.21 10.21 10.94
N ARG A 129 -28.59 10.10 9.66
CA ARG A 129 -29.34 8.95 9.17
C ARG A 129 -28.51 7.67 9.22
N LEU A 130 -27.26 7.73 8.78
CA LEU A 130 -26.35 6.59 8.84
C LEU A 130 -26.04 6.20 10.29
N HIS A 131 -25.89 7.16 11.19
CA HIS A 131 -25.75 6.88 12.63
C HIS A 131 -26.99 6.17 13.18
N ALA A 132 -28.19 6.65 12.85
CA ALA A 132 -29.43 6.02 13.30
C ALA A 132 -29.60 4.57 12.81
N LEU A 133 -29.19 4.29 11.57
CA LEU A 133 -29.23 2.93 11.02
C LEU A 133 -28.13 2.03 11.60
N THR A 134 -26.92 2.57 11.76
CA THR A 134 -25.75 1.73 12.03
C THR A 134 -25.29 1.68 13.48
N SER A 135 -25.66 2.68 14.27
CA SER A 135 -25.10 3.03 15.58
C SER A 135 -23.59 3.33 15.58
N ILE A 136 -22.96 3.47 14.41
CA ILE A 136 -21.55 3.90 14.30
C ILE A 136 -21.47 5.37 14.69
N ASP A 137 -20.47 5.73 15.50
CA ASP A 137 -20.32 7.11 15.98
C ASP A 137 -20.29 8.11 14.81
N PRO A 138 -21.02 9.25 14.90
CA PRO A 138 -21.07 10.26 13.85
C PRO A 138 -19.70 10.77 13.41
N TRP A 139 -18.70 10.76 14.29
CA TRP A 139 -17.33 11.16 13.95
C TRP A 139 -16.75 10.28 12.84
N PHE A 140 -16.87 8.95 12.93
CA PHE A 140 -16.37 8.05 11.89
C PHE A 140 -17.13 8.23 10.58
N ILE A 141 -18.46 8.37 10.66
CA ILE A 141 -19.29 8.54 9.47
C ILE A 141 -18.96 9.87 8.77
N ALA A 142 -18.73 10.96 9.52
CA ALA A 142 -18.29 12.23 8.96
C ALA A 142 -16.94 12.12 8.24
N LYS A 143 -16.01 11.30 8.77
CA LYS A 143 -14.73 11.00 8.10
C LYS A 143 -14.91 10.20 6.81
N LEU A 144 -15.82 9.23 6.79
CA LEU A 144 -16.18 8.50 5.58
C LEU A 144 -16.85 9.41 4.53
N GLN A 145 -17.73 10.31 4.97
CA GLN A 145 -18.34 11.32 4.11
C GLN A 145 -17.28 12.23 3.49
N HIS A 146 -16.22 12.57 4.22
CA HIS A 146 -15.13 13.36 3.66
C HIS A 146 -14.39 12.62 2.54
N ILE A 147 -14.14 11.32 2.69
CA ILE A 147 -13.60 10.48 1.59
C ILE A 147 -14.53 10.55 0.38
N GLN A 148 -15.85 10.43 0.57
CA GLN A 148 -16.83 10.53 -0.51
C GLN A 148 -16.78 11.90 -1.23
N GLN A 149 -16.69 13.00 -0.49
CA GLN A 149 -16.57 14.35 -1.07
C GLN A 149 -15.29 14.52 -1.91
N ILE A 150 -14.18 13.94 -1.47
CA ILE A 150 -12.92 13.95 -2.24
C ILE A 150 -13.10 13.20 -3.56
N LYS A 151 -13.82 12.07 -3.56
CA LYS A 151 -14.11 11.30 -4.78
C LYS A 151 -14.93 12.11 -5.79
N GLU A 152 -15.97 12.78 -5.32
CA GLU A 152 -16.80 13.67 -6.14
C GLU A 152 -15.96 14.79 -6.76
N GLN A 153 -15.06 15.41 -5.99
CA GLN A 153 -14.15 16.42 -6.53
C GLN A 153 -13.19 15.85 -7.58
N LEU A 154 -12.64 14.65 -7.37
CA LEU A 154 -11.78 13.98 -8.34
C LEU A 154 -12.51 13.67 -9.65
N ALA A 155 -13.79 13.29 -9.57
CA ALA A 155 -14.61 12.95 -10.73
C ALA A 155 -14.77 14.10 -11.73
N THR A 156 -14.73 15.34 -11.24
CA THR A 156 -14.84 16.57 -12.06
C THR A 156 -13.51 17.03 -12.67
N LYS A 157 -12.37 16.46 -12.26
CA LYS A 157 -11.03 16.90 -12.68
C LYS A 157 -10.37 15.86 -13.58
N SER A 158 -9.49 16.33 -14.48
CA SER A 158 -8.56 15.48 -15.23
C SER A 158 -7.22 15.38 -14.50
N LEU A 159 -6.44 14.34 -14.76
CA LEU A 159 -5.14 14.12 -14.10
C LEU A 159 -4.20 15.33 -14.23
N HIS A 160 -4.10 15.93 -15.42
CA HIS A 160 -3.25 17.09 -15.68
C HIS A 160 -3.72 18.38 -15.01
N HIS A 161 -4.95 18.43 -14.51
CA HIS A 161 -5.46 19.55 -13.71
C HIS A 161 -5.22 19.37 -12.21
N LEU A 162 -4.73 18.22 -11.76
CA LEU A 162 -4.32 18.03 -10.38
C LEU A 162 -2.93 18.63 -10.18
N THR A 163 -2.84 19.62 -9.30
CA THR A 163 -1.56 20.20 -8.89
C THR A 163 -0.82 19.28 -7.93
N ARG A 164 0.45 19.58 -7.68
CA ARG A 164 1.24 18.92 -6.61
C ARG A 164 0.51 18.95 -5.26
N ALA A 165 -0.11 20.09 -4.93
CA ALA A 165 -0.84 20.27 -3.68
C ALA A 165 -2.12 19.43 -3.63
N ASP A 166 -2.87 19.35 -4.73
CA ASP A 166 -4.06 18.50 -4.84
C ASP A 166 -3.68 17.02 -4.61
N LEU A 167 -2.61 16.54 -5.26
CA LEU A 167 -2.16 15.16 -5.08
C LEU A 167 -1.72 14.90 -3.65
N ILE A 168 -0.88 15.75 -3.04
CA ILE A 168 -0.49 15.59 -1.63
C ILE A 168 -1.73 15.53 -0.73
N PHE A 169 -2.69 16.43 -0.94
CA PHE A 169 -3.93 16.44 -0.18
C PHE A 169 -4.66 15.10 -0.31
N VAL A 170 -4.96 14.65 -1.52
CA VAL A 170 -5.66 13.39 -1.79
C VAL A 170 -4.91 12.19 -1.18
N LYS A 171 -3.58 12.14 -1.32
CA LYS A 171 -2.76 11.06 -0.76
C LYS A 171 -2.72 11.06 0.77
N LYS A 172 -2.77 12.23 1.45
CA LYS A 172 -2.89 12.34 2.92
C LYS A 172 -4.18 11.76 3.48
N TYR A 173 -5.22 11.61 2.66
CA TYR A 173 -6.47 10.92 3.02
C TYR A 173 -6.45 9.44 2.64
N GLY A 174 -5.30 8.89 2.21
CA GLY A 174 -5.12 7.46 1.97
C GLY A 174 -5.53 6.96 0.60
N PHE A 175 -5.84 7.83 -0.36
CA PHE A 175 -6.22 7.41 -1.71
C PHE A 175 -5.02 6.76 -2.43
N SER A 176 -5.19 5.55 -2.94
CA SER A 176 -4.19 4.91 -3.80
C SER A 176 -4.18 5.51 -5.21
N ASP A 177 -3.09 5.31 -5.93
CA ASP A 177 -2.96 5.72 -7.34
C ASP A 177 -4.03 5.01 -8.19
N ARG A 178 -4.43 3.79 -7.82
CA ARG A 178 -5.54 3.05 -8.44
C ARG A 178 -6.90 3.70 -8.19
N GLN A 179 -7.16 4.17 -6.97
CA GLN A 179 -8.38 4.92 -6.65
C GLN A 179 -8.45 6.23 -7.44
N ILE A 180 -7.36 7.00 -7.45
CA ILE A 180 -7.28 8.25 -8.19
C ILE A 180 -7.56 8.00 -9.69
N ALA A 181 -6.94 6.98 -10.29
CA ALA A 181 -7.18 6.61 -11.68
C ALA A 181 -8.63 6.23 -11.96
N ASN A 182 -9.29 5.53 -11.03
CA ASN A 182 -10.67 5.07 -11.14
C ASN A 182 -11.73 6.18 -11.01
N TYR A 183 -11.39 7.27 -10.32
CA TYR A 183 -12.33 8.37 -10.05
C TYR A 183 -12.13 9.56 -10.99
N ILE A 184 -10.90 9.86 -11.40
CA ILE A 184 -10.59 11.00 -12.27
C ILE A 184 -11.43 10.96 -13.55
N GLY A 185 -12.03 12.11 -13.87
CA GLY A 185 -12.74 12.32 -15.13
C GLY A 185 -13.95 11.42 -15.34
N ALA A 186 -14.47 10.77 -14.30
CA ALA A 186 -15.67 9.93 -14.39
C ALA A 186 -16.91 10.71 -14.87
N GLU A 187 -16.94 12.03 -14.65
CA GLU A 187 -18.02 12.91 -15.11
C GLU A 187 -17.66 13.72 -16.38
N LEU A 188 -16.47 13.50 -16.97
CA LEU A 188 -16.03 14.23 -18.15
C LEU A 188 -16.53 13.57 -19.45
N PRO A 189 -17.00 14.35 -20.46
CA PRO A 189 -17.76 13.81 -21.58
C PRO A 189 -17.01 12.86 -22.53
N GLU A 190 -15.69 12.83 -22.56
CA GLU A 190 -14.90 11.90 -23.39
C GLU A 190 -13.40 12.09 -23.08
N GLY A 191 -12.71 11.00 -22.75
CA GLY A 191 -11.27 10.98 -22.50
C GLY A 191 -10.77 9.55 -22.29
N PRO A 192 -9.49 9.25 -22.58
CA PRO A 192 -8.93 7.93 -22.30
C PRO A 192 -9.02 7.64 -20.80
N ARG A 193 -9.42 6.41 -20.44
CA ARG A 193 -9.43 5.98 -19.04
C ARG A 193 -8.01 6.08 -18.47
N CYS A 194 -7.88 6.81 -17.37
CA CYS A 194 -6.63 6.89 -16.63
C CYS A 194 -6.34 5.52 -15.99
N ARG A 195 -5.09 5.05 -16.08
CA ARG A 195 -4.62 3.84 -15.41
C ARG A 195 -3.79 4.22 -14.19
N GLU A 196 -3.69 3.29 -13.23
CA GLU A 196 -2.83 3.46 -12.04
C GLU A 196 -1.40 3.90 -12.41
N ALA A 197 -0.82 3.33 -13.46
CA ALA A 197 0.52 3.68 -13.93
C ALA A 197 0.64 5.14 -14.39
N ASP A 198 -0.42 5.70 -14.98
CA ASP A 198 -0.42 7.08 -15.46
C ASP A 198 -0.41 8.05 -14.26
N VAL A 199 -1.18 7.74 -13.20
CA VAL A 199 -1.16 8.49 -11.93
C VAL A 199 0.20 8.40 -11.25
N TRP A 200 0.78 7.20 -11.17
CA TRP A 200 2.11 6.98 -10.60
C TRP A 200 3.16 7.87 -11.27
N VAL A 201 3.26 7.80 -12.61
CA VAL A 201 4.24 8.60 -13.38
C VAL A 201 4.04 10.09 -13.16
N TYR A 202 2.78 10.55 -13.19
CA TYR A 202 2.46 11.96 -12.98
C TYR A 202 2.83 12.43 -11.56
N ARG A 203 2.53 11.62 -10.55
CA ARG A 203 2.86 11.88 -9.14
C ARG A 203 4.37 11.97 -8.92
N GLN A 204 5.13 11.05 -9.51
CA GLN A 204 6.59 11.04 -9.48
C GLN A 204 7.19 12.28 -10.16
N ALA A 205 6.68 12.66 -11.34
CA ALA A 205 7.13 13.85 -12.06
C ALA A 205 6.93 15.15 -11.26
N LEU A 206 5.95 15.19 -10.35
CA LEU A 206 5.68 16.32 -9.46
C LEU A 206 6.42 16.23 -8.11
N GLY A 207 7.23 15.20 -7.88
CA GLY A 207 7.95 15.00 -6.62
C GLY A 207 6.99 14.83 -5.43
N VAL A 208 5.91 14.07 -5.63
CA VAL A 208 4.96 13.70 -4.58
C VAL A 208 5.24 12.27 -4.18
N ALA A 209 5.89 12.06 -3.04
CA ALA A 209 6.19 10.75 -2.48
C ALA A 209 5.81 10.73 -0.99
N PRO A 210 5.48 9.55 -0.43
CA PRO A 210 5.34 9.45 1.02
C PRO A 210 6.71 9.56 1.70
N VAL A 211 6.69 9.83 2.99
CA VAL A 211 7.86 9.75 3.86
C VAL A 211 7.77 8.52 4.76
N VAL A 212 8.92 8.04 5.22
CA VAL A 212 9.06 6.93 6.15
C VAL A 212 9.00 7.46 7.58
N LYS A 213 8.11 6.90 8.41
CA LYS A 213 7.97 7.23 9.82
C LYS A 213 8.22 6.03 10.71
N GLN A 214 8.83 6.26 11.88
CA GLN A 214 9.12 5.23 12.87
C GLN A 214 7.99 5.07 13.89
N ILE A 215 7.85 3.85 14.41
CA ILE A 215 6.98 3.51 15.53
C ILE A 215 7.85 3.42 16.78
N ASP A 216 7.73 4.42 17.66
CA ASP A 216 8.65 4.63 18.79
C ASP A 216 8.02 4.46 20.18
N THR A 217 6.71 4.20 20.26
CA THR A 217 5.88 4.08 21.48
C THR A 217 5.70 5.37 22.30
N LEU A 218 6.36 6.47 21.96
CA LEU A 218 6.49 7.68 22.77
C LEU A 218 6.28 8.98 21.97
N ALA A 219 5.68 8.90 20.78
CA ALA A 219 5.34 10.06 19.95
C ALA A 219 6.51 11.02 19.74
N ALA A 220 7.68 10.47 19.42
CA ALA A 220 8.96 11.16 19.21
C ALA A 220 9.52 11.90 20.44
N GLU A 221 9.04 11.62 21.66
CA GLU A 221 9.64 12.15 22.88
C GLU A 221 11.07 11.62 23.09
N PHE A 222 11.26 10.33 22.80
CA PHE A 222 12.54 9.63 22.84
C PHE A 222 12.84 8.99 21.48
N PRO A 223 14.10 8.99 21.03
CA PRO A 223 14.45 8.34 19.78
C PRO A 223 14.26 6.82 19.88
N ALA A 224 13.61 6.23 18.88
CA ALA A 224 13.56 4.78 18.73
C ALA A 224 14.93 4.22 18.31
N GLN A 225 15.27 3.04 18.82
CA GLN A 225 16.42 2.26 18.36
C GLN A 225 16.00 1.11 17.43
N THR A 226 14.72 1.04 17.07
CA THR A 226 14.13 0.04 16.18
C THR A 226 13.77 0.68 14.85
N ASN A 227 13.76 -0.11 13.78
CA ASN A 227 13.30 0.32 12.46
C ASN A 227 11.94 -0.32 12.17
N TYR A 228 10.98 -0.05 13.05
CA TYR A 228 9.58 -0.39 12.81
C TYR A 228 8.91 0.79 12.11
N LEU A 229 8.54 0.63 10.83
CA LEU A 229 8.30 1.73 9.90
C LEU A 229 6.90 1.66 9.28
N TYR A 230 6.36 2.82 8.94
CA TYR A 230 5.21 2.95 8.04
C TYR A 230 5.42 4.14 7.10
N LEU A 231 4.75 4.13 5.95
CA LEU A 231 4.76 5.22 4.97
C LEU A 231 3.61 6.17 5.25
N THR A 232 3.81 7.47 5.07
CA THR A 232 2.71 8.43 5.14
C THR A 232 2.97 9.65 4.26
N PHE A 233 1.91 10.24 3.72
CA PHE A 233 2.00 11.54 3.07
C PHE A 233 1.89 12.72 4.06
N CYS A 234 1.67 12.42 5.35
CA CYS A 234 1.55 13.39 6.43
C CYS A 234 2.90 13.68 7.12
N GLY A 235 3.92 14.03 6.35
CA GLY A 235 5.23 14.43 6.88
C GLY A 235 6.05 15.24 5.88
N GLU A 236 7.16 15.79 6.37
CA GLU A 236 8.07 16.62 5.58
C GLU A 236 9.41 15.92 5.29
N GLU A 237 9.83 15.02 6.18
CA GLU A 237 11.09 14.27 6.09
C GLU A 237 10.91 12.81 6.56
N ASN A 238 11.84 11.96 6.17
CA ASN A 238 11.92 10.58 6.66
C ASN A 238 12.55 10.54 8.05
N ASP A 239 12.04 9.69 8.95
CA ASP A 239 12.67 9.46 10.26
C ASP A 239 13.93 8.59 10.14
N VAL A 240 14.04 7.83 9.05
CA VAL A 240 15.21 6.99 8.72
C VAL A 240 15.73 7.29 7.32
N GLU A 241 17.05 7.32 7.21
CA GLU A 241 17.74 7.39 5.91
C GLU A 241 17.58 6.07 5.14
N PRO A 242 17.52 6.05 3.81
CA PRO A 242 17.58 4.80 3.02
C PRO A 242 18.79 3.92 3.35
N LEU A 243 18.64 2.60 3.25
CA LEU A 243 19.72 1.63 3.49
C LEU A 243 20.86 1.79 2.48
N HIS A 244 20.52 2.00 1.20
CA HIS A 244 21.52 2.21 0.16
C HIS A 244 21.60 3.69 -0.21
N LYS A 245 22.76 4.32 0.02
CA LYS A 245 23.04 5.70 -0.46
C LYS A 245 23.74 5.62 -1.80
N THR A 246 23.02 5.86 -2.90
CA THR A 246 23.69 6.29 -4.13
C THR A 246 24.05 7.76 -4.01
N GLU A 247 25.31 8.12 -4.22
CA GLU A 247 25.66 9.52 -4.49
C GLU A 247 24.78 10.02 -5.65
N PRO A 248 24.25 11.25 -5.59
CA PRO A 248 23.40 11.77 -6.65
C PRO A 248 24.18 11.82 -7.97
N THR A 249 23.90 10.88 -8.87
CA THR A 249 24.37 10.97 -10.25
C THR A 249 23.75 12.23 -10.88
N PRO A 250 24.55 13.13 -11.48
CA PRO A 250 24.01 14.26 -12.22
C PRO A 250 23.08 13.71 -13.31
N SER A 251 21.89 14.30 -13.40
CA SER A 251 20.83 13.90 -14.31
C SER A 251 21.32 13.64 -15.75
N SER A 252 21.43 12.37 -16.14
CA SER A 252 21.45 11.99 -17.55
C SER A 252 20.01 11.85 -18.03
N SER A 253 19.40 12.95 -18.42
CA SER A 253 18.20 12.93 -19.26
C SER A 253 18.50 12.10 -20.54
N PRO A 254 17.62 11.17 -20.96
CA PRO A 254 17.82 10.39 -22.18
C PRO A 254 17.65 11.19 -23.48
N TRP A 255 17.34 12.49 -23.40
CA TRP A 255 17.16 13.35 -24.57
C TRP A 255 18.48 14.05 -24.88
N GLY A 256 19.30 13.38 -25.69
CA GLY A 256 20.54 13.92 -26.22
C GLY A 256 20.28 15.17 -27.07
N THR A 257 20.82 16.30 -26.64
CA THR A 257 21.14 17.41 -27.54
C THR A 257 22.56 17.21 -28.05
N GLY A 258 22.69 16.88 -29.34
CA GLY A 258 23.98 16.75 -30.00
C GLY A 258 24.77 18.05 -29.88
N SER A 259 25.95 17.99 -29.27
CA SER A 259 26.93 19.06 -29.32
C SER A 259 27.74 18.94 -30.62
N GLU A 260 27.42 19.76 -31.62
CA GLU A 260 28.34 20.03 -32.72
C GLU A 260 29.47 20.95 -32.23
N THR A 261 30.69 20.43 -32.31
CA THR A 261 31.94 21.15 -32.10
C THR A 261 32.24 22.07 -33.29
N GLY A 262 32.38 23.37 -33.04
CA GLY A 262 32.81 24.34 -34.06
C GLY A 262 33.40 25.63 -33.46
N THR A 263 34.73 25.64 -33.33
CA THR A 263 35.72 26.76 -33.31
C THR A 263 35.36 28.20 -32.85
N PRO A 264 36.25 28.89 -32.09
CA PRO A 264 36.00 30.21 -31.51
C PRO A 264 36.37 31.37 -32.45
N GLY A 265 35.47 32.34 -32.60
CA GLY A 265 35.72 33.61 -33.30
C GLY A 265 34.94 34.74 -32.63
N GLY A 266 35.66 35.71 -32.05
CA GLY A 266 35.14 36.63 -31.05
C GLY A 266 34.19 37.74 -31.52
N ARG A 267 33.56 38.38 -30.52
CA ARG A 267 33.47 39.84 -30.39
C ARG A 267 32.83 40.23 -29.07
N ASN A 268 33.54 41.08 -28.32
CA ASN A 268 33.04 41.94 -27.27
C ASN A 268 31.76 42.67 -27.70
N LEU A 269 30.80 42.86 -26.78
CA LEU A 269 30.21 44.18 -26.46
C LEU A 269 29.14 44.08 -25.35
N ARG A 270 29.38 44.90 -24.31
CA ARG A 270 28.40 45.57 -23.42
C ARG A 270 27.77 44.76 -22.27
N ARG A 271 28.54 44.72 -21.18
CA ARG A 271 28.06 45.07 -19.84
C ARG A 271 27.91 46.61 -19.73
N GLN A 272 26.99 47.05 -18.87
CA GLN A 272 26.70 48.42 -18.42
C GLN A 272 25.68 49.21 -19.27
N GLN A 273 24.43 49.23 -18.81
CA GLN A 273 23.80 50.41 -18.21
C GLN A 273 22.41 50.04 -17.62
N GLN A 274 22.01 50.79 -16.58
CA GLN A 274 20.72 50.79 -15.86
C GLN A 274 20.58 49.84 -14.66
N GLN A 275 21.20 50.29 -13.56
CA GLN A 275 20.50 50.38 -12.27
C GLN A 275 19.67 51.68 -12.25
N GLU A 276 18.55 51.61 -11.52
CA GLU A 276 17.81 52.66 -10.77
C GLU A 276 16.31 52.81 -11.12
N GLN A 277 15.50 52.49 -10.09
CA GLN A 277 14.13 52.94 -9.76
C GLN A 277 12.97 52.33 -10.59
N GLU A 278 11.89 51.74 -10.05
CA GLU A 278 11.15 51.97 -8.79
C GLU A 278 10.50 50.70 -8.20
N GLN A 279 10.29 50.75 -6.88
CA GLN A 279 9.51 49.88 -6.00
C GLN A 279 8.01 49.75 -6.39
N GLN A 280 7.42 48.56 -6.15
CA GLN A 280 6.27 48.41 -5.24
C GLN A 280 6.01 46.94 -4.84
N ASP A 281 5.50 46.79 -3.62
CA ASP A 281 5.52 45.64 -2.71
C ASP A 281 4.60 44.45 -3.05
N TYR A 282 5.06 43.22 -2.71
CA TYR A 282 4.26 42.22 -1.99
C TYR A 282 5.19 41.14 -1.37
N ASP A 283 5.42 41.22 -0.06
CA ASP A 283 6.21 40.26 0.73
C ASP A 283 5.28 39.29 1.50
N TRP A 284 5.45 37.98 1.31
CA TRP A 284 4.69 36.93 2.00
C TRP A 284 5.58 36.03 2.88
N ARG A 285 6.81 36.41 3.21
CA ARG A 285 7.68 35.58 4.06
C ARG A 285 7.47 35.88 5.55
N SER A 286 6.87 34.92 6.25
CA SER A 286 6.99 34.79 7.72
C SER A 286 8.48 34.73 8.10
N PRO A 287 8.95 35.45 9.13
CA PRO A 287 10.37 35.60 9.39
C PRO A 287 10.90 34.34 10.08
N TYR A 288 11.49 33.43 9.30
CA TYR A 288 12.43 32.47 9.86
C TYR A 288 13.69 33.23 10.27
N VAL A 289 13.81 33.52 11.57
CA VAL A 289 15.04 34.05 12.17
C VAL A 289 15.88 32.85 12.60
N PRO A 290 17.04 32.57 11.96
CA PRO A 290 17.92 31.50 12.41
C PRO A 290 18.41 31.81 13.84
N PRO A 291 18.48 30.82 14.75
CA PRO A 291 18.89 31.06 16.12
C PRO A 291 20.31 31.63 16.17
N GLN A 292 20.47 32.72 16.91
CA GLN A 292 21.77 33.36 17.15
C GLN A 292 22.74 32.35 17.81
N PRO A 293 24.03 32.31 17.41
CA PRO A 293 25.02 31.41 18.00
C PRO A 293 25.13 31.62 19.52
N GLY A 294 24.87 30.58 20.32
CA GLY A 294 24.96 30.63 21.79
C GLY A 294 23.62 30.74 22.54
N SER A 295 22.47 30.68 21.86
CA SER A 295 21.17 30.58 22.54
C SER A 295 20.90 29.18 23.10
N ILE A 296 20.04 29.07 24.12
CA ILE A 296 19.56 27.78 24.67
C ILE A 296 18.96 26.88 23.56
N LEU A 297 18.30 27.47 22.55
CA LEU A 297 17.77 26.74 21.41
C LEU A 297 18.89 26.18 20.51
N SER A 298 20.01 26.90 20.34
CA SER A 298 21.17 26.41 19.59
C SER A 298 21.88 25.23 20.27
N SER A 299 21.87 25.19 21.61
CA SER A 299 22.45 24.09 22.37
C SER A 299 21.52 22.87 22.43
N LEU A 300 20.21 23.05 22.42
CA LEU A 300 19.21 21.97 22.35
C LEU A 300 19.10 21.33 20.95
N CYS A 301 19.20 22.13 19.88
CA CYS A 301 19.23 21.61 18.51
C CYS A 301 20.53 20.85 18.20
N ASN A 302 21.67 21.36 18.68
CA ASN A 302 22.96 20.68 18.48
C ASN A 302 23.11 19.43 19.37
N SER A 303 22.48 19.39 20.56
CA SER A 303 22.48 18.17 21.38
C SER A 303 21.60 17.06 20.80
N ARG A 304 20.53 17.39 20.04
CA ARG A 304 19.71 16.41 19.32
C ARG A 304 20.44 15.76 18.15
N ALA A 305 21.27 16.51 17.42
CA ALA A 305 22.07 15.97 16.33
C ALA A 305 23.33 15.21 16.80
N ALA A 306 23.86 15.54 17.99
CA ALA A 306 25.10 14.96 18.51
C ALA A 306 24.91 13.75 19.44
N ALA A 307 23.72 13.58 20.06
CA ALA A 307 23.49 12.48 21.01
C ALA A 307 23.03 11.16 20.37
N THR A 308 22.57 11.17 19.12
CA THR A 308 22.24 9.96 18.32
C THR A 308 23.44 9.36 17.60
N ALA A 309 24.65 9.91 17.78
CA ALA A 309 25.90 9.35 17.28
C ALA A 309 26.57 8.44 18.33
N LYS A 310 25.82 7.51 18.94
CA LYS A 310 26.47 6.23 19.29
C LYS A 310 26.70 5.56 17.95
N GLN A 311 27.96 5.29 17.63
CA GLN A 311 28.43 4.57 16.44
C GLN A 311 27.39 3.54 15.97
N ALA A 312 26.46 3.95 15.11
CA ALA A 312 26.08 3.11 14.01
C ALA A 312 27.40 2.98 13.26
N GLU A 313 28.10 1.87 13.46
CA GLU A 313 29.13 1.47 12.52
C GLU A 313 28.52 1.72 11.15
N GLN A 314 29.18 2.57 10.35
CA GLN A 314 28.79 2.79 8.97
C GLN A 314 28.69 1.40 8.36
N THR A 315 27.46 0.89 8.21
CA THR A 315 27.26 -0.41 7.59
C THR A 315 27.78 -0.24 6.18
N PRO A 316 28.89 -0.93 5.84
CA PRO A 316 29.55 -0.71 4.58
C PRO A 316 28.58 -1.16 3.50
N ASN A 317 28.11 -0.21 2.68
CA ASN A 317 27.36 -0.37 1.44
C ASN A 317 26.79 -1.79 1.24
N SER A 318 25.78 -2.11 2.04
CA SER A 318 25.37 -3.48 2.27
C SER A 318 24.30 -3.92 1.29
N ASP A 319 24.38 -5.19 0.89
CA ASP A 319 23.42 -5.80 -0.02
C ASP A 319 22.04 -5.87 0.67
N CYS A 320 21.16 -4.88 0.42
CA CYS A 320 19.79 -4.86 0.93
C CYS A 320 18.87 -5.74 0.08
N TYR A 321 18.08 -6.60 0.71
CA TYR A 321 17.00 -7.37 0.05
C TYR A 321 15.64 -7.02 0.65
N VAL A 322 14.58 -7.04 -0.16
CA VAL A 322 13.20 -6.84 0.32
C VAL A 322 12.44 -8.16 0.27
N VAL A 323 11.89 -8.60 1.40
CA VAL A 323 11.03 -9.79 1.49
C VAL A 323 9.57 -9.38 1.62
N LEU A 324 8.74 -9.78 0.66
CA LEU A 324 7.28 -9.59 0.75
C LEU A 324 6.67 -10.75 1.52
N ALA A 325 6.11 -10.47 2.69
CA ALA A 325 5.43 -11.46 3.51
C ALA A 325 3.96 -11.09 3.66
N VAL A 326 3.08 -12.10 3.56
CA VAL A 326 1.63 -11.91 3.71
C VAL A 326 1.11 -12.84 4.76
N TRP A 327 0.16 -12.33 5.51
CA TRP A 327 -0.81 -13.13 6.23
C TRP A 327 -2.22 -12.62 5.93
N ASN A 328 -2.76 -13.04 4.79
CA ASN A 328 -4.17 -12.92 4.50
C ASN A 328 -4.76 -14.32 4.62
N LEU A 329 -5.48 -14.58 5.72
CA LEU A 329 -6.15 -15.85 5.98
C LEU A 329 -7.30 -16.04 4.99
N THR A 330 -7.02 -16.67 3.84
CA THR A 330 -8.08 -17.15 2.92
C THR A 330 -8.33 -18.62 3.17
N GLY A 331 -9.21 -18.92 4.13
CA GLY A 331 -9.85 -20.23 4.38
C GLY A 331 -8.94 -21.44 4.67
N ARG A 332 -7.62 -21.26 4.73
CA ARG A 332 -6.69 -22.14 5.43
C ARG A 332 -5.72 -21.26 6.21
N PRO A 333 -5.72 -21.31 7.56
CA PRO A 333 -4.61 -20.76 8.30
C PRO A 333 -3.36 -21.54 7.93
N CYS A 334 -2.45 -20.90 7.20
CA CYS A 334 -1.18 -21.54 6.87
C CYS A 334 -0.02 -20.74 7.47
N PRO A 335 0.30 -21.01 8.75
CA PRO A 335 1.61 -20.71 9.36
C PRO A 335 2.80 -20.99 8.46
N ALA A 336 2.67 -21.88 7.46
CA ALA A 336 3.75 -22.26 6.58
C ALA A 336 4.31 -21.10 5.74
N PHE A 337 3.48 -20.24 5.13
CA PHE A 337 4.01 -19.12 4.33
C PHE A 337 4.75 -18.10 5.20
N LEU A 338 4.22 -17.84 6.39
CA LEU A 338 4.89 -17.03 7.40
C LEU A 338 6.23 -17.64 7.81
N HIS A 339 6.25 -18.94 8.09
CA HIS A 339 7.45 -19.68 8.44
C HIS A 339 8.47 -19.65 7.30
N CYS A 340 8.03 -19.79 6.03
CA CYS A 340 8.90 -19.65 4.87
C CYS A 340 9.49 -18.24 4.77
N ALA A 341 8.69 -17.20 5.00
CA ALA A 341 9.18 -15.82 4.97
C ALA A 341 10.14 -15.52 6.13
N LEU A 342 9.83 -15.98 7.34
CA LEU A 342 10.73 -15.90 8.52
C LEU A 342 12.04 -16.63 8.24
N SER A 343 11.95 -17.87 7.78
CA SER A 343 13.10 -18.69 7.44
C SER A 343 13.94 -18.04 6.34
N ALA A 344 13.32 -17.43 5.32
CA ALA A 344 14.06 -16.71 4.29
C ALA A 344 14.82 -15.50 4.87
N THR A 345 14.17 -14.70 5.73
CA THR A 345 14.81 -13.55 6.40
C THR A 345 15.96 -14.01 7.32
N GLU A 346 15.71 -14.99 8.19
CA GLU A 346 16.73 -15.57 9.09
C GLU A 346 17.91 -16.17 8.31
N ARG A 347 17.65 -16.88 7.20
CA ARG A 347 18.71 -17.51 6.40
C ARG A 347 19.50 -16.50 5.59
N LEU A 348 18.87 -15.44 5.10
CA LEU A 348 19.59 -14.33 4.49
C LEU A 348 20.46 -13.64 5.54
N TRP A 349 19.92 -13.39 6.73
CA TRP A 349 20.68 -12.86 7.86
C TRP A 349 21.89 -13.74 8.21
N GLU A 350 21.70 -15.04 8.43
CA GLU A 350 22.76 -16.00 8.72
C GLU A 350 23.79 -16.11 7.57
N ALA A 351 23.34 -16.18 6.32
CA ALA A 351 24.23 -16.31 5.16
C ALA A 351 25.07 -15.05 4.93
N LEU A 352 24.50 -13.87 5.20
CA LEU A 352 25.17 -12.58 5.07
C LEU A 352 26.12 -12.29 6.26
N GLN A 353 25.86 -12.85 7.44
CA GLN A 353 26.81 -12.83 8.58
C GLN A 353 28.14 -13.52 8.25
N TRP A 354 28.14 -14.56 7.41
CA TRP A 354 29.39 -15.21 6.95
C TRP A 354 30.14 -14.41 5.89
N ALA A 355 29.53 -13.36 5.36
CA ALA A 355 30.03 -12.54 4.26
C ALA A 355 30.02 -11.03 4.59
N PHE A 356 30.40 -10.59 5.80
CA PHE A 356 30.70 -9.18 6.14
C PHE A 356 29.80 -8.09 5.49
N LEU A 357 28.48 -8.29 5.37
CA LEU A 357 27.53 -7.33 4.75
C LEU A 357 26.15 -7.41 5.44
N ASP A 358 25.64 -6.31 6.01
CA ASP A 358 24.38 -6.23 6.79
C ASP A 358 23.21 -5.59 6.00
N THR A 359 22.16 -6.29 5.54
CA THR A 359 20.75 -5.78 5.59
C THR A 359 19.68 -6.65 4.92
N ALA A 360 18.61 -6.96 5.65
CA ALA A 360 17.35 -7.49 5.09
C ALA A 360 16.15 -6.62 5.52
N GLY A 361 15.47 -5.99 4.55
CA GLY A 361 14.21 -5.27 4.74
C GLY A 361 12.99 -6.17 4.51
N ARG A 362 11.92 -5.96 5.27
CA ARG A 362 10.69 -6.75 5.22
C ARG A 362 9.46 -5.88 5.10
N VAL A 363 8.47 -6.32 4.32
CA VAL A 363 7.16 -5.67 4.20
C VAL A 363 6.07 -6.67 4.57
N ASN A 364 5.26 -6.35 5.60
CA ASN A 364 4.10 -7.15 6.03
C ASN A 364 3.12 -6.29 6.84
N CYS A 365 1.83 -6.62 6.86
CA CYS A 365 0.77 -5.81 7.48
C CYS A 365 -0.13 -6.57 8.47
N ASN A 366 0.24 -7.78 8.89
CA ASN A 366 -0.57 -8.54 9.84
C ASN A 366 -0.05 -8.41 11.28
N PRO A 367 -0.84 -7.87 12.23
CA PRO A 367 -0.41 -7.70 13.62
C PRO A 367 -0.19 -9.02 14.37
N GLU A 368 -0.75 -10.15 13.92
CA GLU A 368 -0.71 -11.41 14.67
C GLU A 368 0.56 -12.24 14.43
N THR A 369 1.55 -11.72 13.69
CA THR A 369 2.67 -12.54 13.20
C THR A 369 4.01 -12.17 13.79
N VAL A 370 4.82 -13.19 14.10
CA VAL A 370 6.24 -13.01 14.46
C VAL A 370 7.01 -12.25 13.37
N SER A 371 6.55 -12.32 12.12
CA SER A 371 7.16 -11.53 11.05
C SER A 371 7.04 -10.02 11.15
N THR A 372 6.09 -9.55 11.95
CA THR A 372 5.89 -8.13 12.22
C THR A 372 6.45 -7.73 13.58
N ASP A 373 7.19 -8.64 14.25
CA ASP A 373 8.04 -8.26 15.36
C ASP A 373 9.28 -7.55 14.80
N TYR A 374 9.62 -6.42 15.39
CA TYR A 374 10.66 -5.52 14.91
C TYR A 374 12.09 -6.08 15.11
N ASP A 375 12.25 -7.16 15.88
CA ASP A 375 13.51 -7.83 16.18
C ASP A 375 13.90 -8.89 15.13
N VAL A 376 13.02 -9.18 14.17
CA VAL A 376 13.19 -10.22 13.15
C VAL A 376 13.89 -9.72 11.87
N SER A 377 13.93 -8.40 11.64
CA SER A 377 14.52 -7.80 10.43
C SER A 377 15.16 -6.44 10.72
N ASP A 378 16.15 -6.03 9.92
CA ASP A 378 16.75 -4.70 10.06
C ASP A 378 15.76 -3.56 9.86
N ARG A 379 14.79 -3.75 8.97
CA ARG A 379 13.68 -2.83 8.69
C ARG A 379 12.41 -3.58 8.46
N LEU A 380 11.36 -3.17 9.17
CA LEU A 380 10.02 -3.68 8.99
C LEU A 380 9.10 -2.55 8.54
N TYR A 381 8.64 -2.62 7.29
CA TYR A 381 7.59 -1.75 6.76
C TYR A 381 6.22 -2.39 6.99
N PHE A 382 5.42 -1.75 7.84
CA PHE A 382 4.05 -2.15 8.13
C PHE A 382 3.05 -1.54 7.13
N GLU A 383 3.02 -2.09 5.92
CA GLU A 383 2.33 -1.49 4.77
C GLU A 383 1.53 -2.48 3.92
N ASP A 384 0.61 -1.95 3.12
CA ASP A 384 -0.19 -2.77 2.21
C ASP A 384 0.65 -3.33 1.06
N LEU A 385 0.40 -4.57 0.68
CA LEU A 385 1.11 -5.21 -0.42
C LEU A 385 0.42 -4.91 -1.74
N THR A 386 0.62 -3.67 -2.18
CA THR A 386 0.18 -3.15 -3.46
C THR A 386 1.36 -2.86 -4.36
N LEU A 387 1.09 -2.81 -5.67
CA LEU A 387 2.08 -2.43 -6.66
C LEU A 387 2.67 -1.04 -6.36
N GLU A 388 1.84 -0.08 -5.97
CA GLU A 388 2.24 1.26 -5.54
C GLU A 388 3.22 1.24 -4.36
N THR A 389 2.86 0.57 -3.26
CA THR A 389 3.66 0.57 -2.03
C THR A 389 4.99 -0.15 -2.23
N VAL A 390 4.98 -1.33 -2.85
CA VAL A 390 6.22 -2.08 -3.10
C VAL A 390 7.14 -1.32 -4.06
N SER A 391 6.59 -0.65 -5.08
CA SER A 391 7.40 0.22 -5.97
C SER A 391 7.99 1.41 -5.20
N THR A 392 7.25 1.97 -4.26
CA THR A 392 7.73 3.09 -3.43
C THR A 392 8.89 2.66 -2.53
N ILE A 393 8.77 1.50 -1.88
CA ILE A 393 9.85 0.95 -1.04
C ILE A 393 11.06 0.58 -1.91
N TRP A 394 10.84 0.01 -3.10
CA TRP A 394 11.92 -0.25 -4.06
C TRP A 394 12.68 1.04 -4.44
N ASP A 395 11.95 2.11 -4.78
CA ASP A 395 12.55 3.39 -5.16
C ASP A 395 13.29 4.05 -3.98
N LEU A 396 12.75 3.94 -2.77
CA LEU A 396 13.35 4.48 -1.55
C LEU A 396 14.61 3.73 -1.13
N GLU A 397 14.54 2.40 -1.05
CA GLU A 397 15.60 1.57 -0.47
C GLU A 397 16.65 1.11 -1.48
N GLN A 398 16.33 1.16 -2.79
CA GLN A 398 17.18 0.65 -3.88
C GLN A 398 17.77 -0.74 -3.57
N PRO A 399 16.96 -1.73 -3.19
CA PRO A 399 17.47 -3.03 -2.79
C PRO A 399 18.03 -3.77 -4.01
N ARG A 400 18.93 -4.72 -3.75
CA ARG A 400 19.47 -5.62 -4.77
C ARG A 400 18.39 -6.49 -5.42
N GLY A 401 17.34 -6.82 -4.69
CA GLY A 401 16.21 -7.56 -5.22
C GLY A 401 15.08 -7.79 -4.23
N VAL A 402 13.92 -8.17 -4.78
CA VAL A 402 12.68 -8.46 -4.06
C VAL A 402 12.39 -9.96 -4.10
N ILE A 403 12.15 -10.55 -2.93
CA ILE A 403 11.74 -11.94 -2.77
C ILE A 403 10.22 -11.98 -2.59
N ILE A 404 9.58 -12.67 -3.52
CA ILE A 404 8.12 -12.76 -3.69
C ILE A 404 7.56 -14.15 -3.33
N SER A 405 8.37 -15.19 -3.46
CA SER A 405 7.93 -16.60 -3.51
C SER A 405 7.59 -17.22 -2.15
N VAL A 406 7.73 -16.45 -1.07
CA VAL A 406 7.56 -16.93 0.30
C VAL A 406 6.28 -16.42 0.97
N GLY A 407 5.62 -15.41 0.38
CA GLY A 407 4.40 -14.81 0.94
C GLY A 407 3.10 -15.32 0.32
N GLY A 408 3.10 -16.42 -0.44
CA GLY A 408 1.89 -17.00 -1.03
C GLY A 408 1.34 -16.22 -2.23
N GLN A 409 0.02 -16.28 -2.45
CA GLN A 409 -0.59 -15.81 -3.71
C GLN A 409 -0.56 -14.28 -3.90
N THR A 410 -0.71 -13.51 -2.83
CA THR A 410 -0.77 -12.05 -2.91
C THR A 410 0.50 -11.42 -3.50
N PRO A 411 1.73 -11.72 -3.04
CA PRO A 411 2.93 -11.23 -3.70
C PRO A 411 3.17 -11.89 -5.07
N ASN A 412 2.78 -13.16 -5.26
CA ASN A 412 2.88 -13.82 -6.57
C ASN A 412 2.05 -13.11 -7.65
N ASN A 413 0.84 -12.65 -7.32
CA ASN A 413 -0.01 -11.90 -8.25
C ASN A 413 0.60 -10.55 -8.66
N LEU A 414 1.54 -10.01 -7.88
CA LEU A 414 2.20 -8.73 -8.17
C LEU A 414 3.41 -8.87 -9.12
N CYS A 415 3.92 -10.08 -9.37
CA CYS A 415 5.21 -10.29 -10.05
C CYS A 415 5.30 -9.63 -11.42
N ASN A 416 4.30 -9.88 -12.27
CA ASN A 416 4.26 -9.32 -13.63
C ASN A 416 4.24 -7.79 -13.60
N ALA A 417 3.42 -7.22 -12.72
CA ALA A 417 3.27 -5.79 -12.58
C ALA A 417 4.55 -5.13 -12.00
N LEU A 418 5.18 -5.73 -11.00
CA LEU A 418 6.44 -5.28 -10.41
C LEU A 418 7.57 -5.33 -11.45
N ARG A 419 7.68 -6.44 -12.20
CA ARG A 419 8.67 -6.56 -13.29
C ARG A 419 8.47 -5.49 -14.36
N SER A 420 7.23 -5.18 -14.72
CA SER A 420 6.94 -4.10 -15.69
C SER A 420 7.37 -2.72 -15.21
N ARG A 421 7.49 -2.52 -13.89
CA ARG A 421 8.01 -1.30 -13.26
C ARG A 421 9.53 -1.33 -13.04
N GLY A 422 10.22 -2.37 -13.52
CA GLY A 422 11.67 -2.51 -13.39
C GLY A 422 12.14 -3.01 -12.02
N VAL A 423 11.23 -3.50 -11.17
CA VAL A 423 11.58 -4.09 -9.87
C VAL A 423 12.34 -5.40 -10.09
N GLY A 424 13.53 -5.51 -9.50
CA GLY A 424 14.37 -6.68 -9.58
C GLY A 424 13.83 -7.83 -8.74
N ILE A 425 13.14 -8.79 -9.37
CA ILE A 425 12.61 -9.98 -8.69
C ILE A 425 13.68 -11.07 -8.58
N MET A 426 13.86 -11.61 -7.38
CA MET A 426 14.83 -12.66 -7.08
C MET A 426 14.19 -14.05 -7.07
N GLY A 427 14.98 -15.07 -7.42
CA GLY A 427 14.55 -16.46 -7.42
C GLY A 427 14.01 -16.91 -8.77
N THR A 428 12.88 -17.61 -8.77
CA THR A 428 12.23 -18.13 -9.99
C THR A 428 11.88 -16.99 -10.93
N ASP A 429 12.23 -17.13 -12.22
CA ASP A 429 11.89 -16.13 -13.24
C ASP A 429 10.37 -15.90 -13.31
N VAL A 430 9.97 -14.64 -13.45
CA VAL A 430 8.55 -14.25 -13.52
C VAL A 430 7.82 -14.94 -14.67
N GLY A 431 8.48 -15.15 -15.81
CA GLY A 431 7.92 -15.90 -16.93
C GLY A 431 7.69 -17.37 -16.61
N ALA A 432 8.50 -17.97 -15.73
CA ALA A 432 8.27 -19.32 -15.24
C ALA A 432 7.10 -19.38 -14.23
N ILE A 433 6.94 -18.37 -13.38
CA ILE A 433 5.76 -18.25 -12.50
C ILE A 433 4.49 -18.14 -13.34
N ASP A 434 4.46 -17.19 -14.29
CA ASP A 434 3.34 -16.98 -15.21
C ASP A 434 3.04 -18.24 -16.05
N CYS A 435 4.07 -18.98 -16.48
CA CYS A 435 3.90 -20.25 -17.17
C CYS A 435 3.20 -21.31 -16.32
N CYS A 436 3.48 -21.37 -15.02
CA CYS A 436 2.89 -22.32 -14.08
C CYS A 436 1.51 -21.90 -13.55
N GLU A 437 1.20 -20.60 -13.49
CA GLU A 437 -0.11 -20.10 -13.04
C GLU A 437 -1.16 -20.12 -14.17
N ASP A 438 -0.75 -19.93 -15.43
CA ASP A 438 -1.64 -20.01 -16.59
C ASP A 438 -1.85 -21.47 -17.01
N ARG A 439 -3.08 -21.96 -16.86
CA ARG A 439 -3.46 -23.36 -17.17
C ARG A 439 -3.13 -23.76 -18.61
N HIS A 440 -3.28 -22.85 -19.58
CA HIS A 440 -2.94 -23.12 -20.99
C HIS A 440 -1.43 -23.21 -21.19
N LYS A 441 -0.65 -22.30 -20.60
CA LYS A 441 0.82 -22.32 -20.68
C LYS A 441 1.39 -23.56 -20.00
N PHE A 442 0.90 -23.89 -18.80
CA PHE A 442 1.35 -25.05 -18.04
C PHE A 442 1.02 -26.37 -18.77
N SER A 443 -0.19 -26.48 -19.32
CA SER A 443 -0.59 -27.67 -20.08
C SER A 443 0.28 -27.89 -21.33
N ARG A 444 0.57 -26.82 -22.08
CA ARG A 444 1.50 -26.90 -23.22
C ARG A 444 2.89 -27.35 -22.78
N LEU A 445 3.39 -26.84 -21.65
CA LEU A 445 4.68 -27.24 -21.11
C LEU A 445 4.70 -28.75 -20.74
N CYS A 446 3.63 -29.26 -20.13
CA CYS A 446 3.48 -30.70 -19.86
C CYS A 446 3.50 -31.53 -21.14
N ASP A 447 2.80 -31.09 -22.19
CA ASP A 447 2.78 -31.78 -23.50
C ASP A 447 4.18 -31.80 -24.15
N GLU A 448 4.90 -30.67 -24.12
CA GLU A 448 6.28 -30.56 -24.61
C GLU A 448 7.24 -31.49 -23.87
N LEU A 449 7.08 -31.59 -22.54
CA LEU A 449 7.87 -32.46 -21.68
C LEU A 449 7.41 -33.92 -21.65
N ARG A 450 6.30 -34.25 -22.33
CA ARG A 450 5.67 -35.57 -22.31
C ARG A 450 5.31 -36.04 -20.90
N ILE A 451 4.80 -35.12 -20.09
CA ILE A 451 4.27 -35.39 -18.76
C ILE A 451 2.75 -35.57 -18.90
N ASP A 452 2.26 -36.74 -18.49
CA ASP A 452 0.83 -37.04 -18.54
C ASP A 452 0.03 -36.05 -17.67
N GLN A 453 -1.08 -35.56 -18.22
CA GLN A 453 -2.02 -34.68 -17.54
C GLN A 453 -3.46 -35.16 -17.76
N PRO A 454 -4.39 -34.97 -16.80
CA PRO A 454 -5.79 -35.27 -17.01
C PRO A 454 -6.34 -34.49 -18.21
N ALA A 455 -7.23 -35.11 -18.98
CA ALA A 455 -7.93 -34.40 -20.05
C ALA A 455 -8.74 -33.24 -19.46
N TRP A 456 -8.55 -32.05 -20.03
CA TRP A 456 -9.17 -30.81 -19.57
C TRP A 456 -9.55 -29.95 -20.79
N SER A 457 -10.48 -29.03 -20.59
CA SER A 457 -10.86 -28.02 -21.57
C SER A 457 -11.59 -26.88 -20.86
N GLU A 458 -11.58 -25.69 -21.47
CA GLU A 458 -12.29 -24.50 -20.99
C GLU A 458 -13.63 -24.37 -21.71
N PHE A 459 -14.68 -23.99 -20.99
CA PHE A 459 -16.04 -23.88 -21.51
C PHE A 459 -16.71 -22.60 -21.01
N SER A 460 -17.49 -21.97 -21.87
CA SER A 460 -18.34 -20.82 -21.52
C SER A 460 -19.84 -21.15 -21.60
N SER A 461 -20.20 -22.39 -21.95
CA SER A 461 -21.59 -22.85 -22.01
C SER A 461 -21.74 -24.22 -21.35
N PHE A 462 -22.92 -24.42 -20.76
CA PHE A 462 -23.26 -25.67 -20.08
C PHE A 462 -23.29 -26.85 -21.06
N GLU A 463 -23.81 -26.63 -22.28
CA GLU A 463 -23.88 -27.65 -23.32
C GLU A 463 -22.48 -28.17 -23.70
N ALA A 464 -21.51 -27.26 -23.85
CA ALA A 464 -20.14 -27.65 -24.19
C ALA A 464 -19.46 -28.43 -23.05
N ALA A 465 -19.71 -28.03 -21.79
CA ALA A 465 -19.25 -28.76 -20.62
C ALA A 465 -19.87 -30.16 -20.52
N GLN A 466 -21.16 -30.29 -20.82
CA GLN A 466 -21.87 -31.58 -20.82
C GLN A 466 -21.35 -32.52 -21.92
N GLU A 467 -21.13 -32.01 -23.14
CA GLU A 467 -20.53 -32.78 -24.23
C GLU A 467 -19.12 -33.27 -23.87
N PHE A 468 -18.31 -32.46 -23.21
CA PHE A 468 -17.00 -32.87 -22.74
C PHE A 468 -17.09 -33.92 -21.64
N SER A 469 -17.99 -33.76 -20.67
CA SER A 469 -18.22 -34.76 -19.61
C SER A 469 -18.49 -36.15 -20.20
N GLN A 470 -19.34 -36.22 -21.23
CA GLN A 470 -19.65 -37.47 -21.91
C GLN A 470 -18.43 -38.10 -22.60
N LYS A 471 -17.45 -37.31 -23.02
CA LYS A 471 -16.21 -37.78 -23.65
C LYS A 471 -15.17 -38.29 -22.64
N VAL A 472 -15.10 -37.73 -21.43
CA VAL A 472 -14.00 -37.95 -20.47
C VAL A 472 -14.39 -38.75 -19.22
N CYS A 473 -15.64 -39.24 -19.12
CA CYS A 473 -16.29 -39.92 -17.99
C CYS A 473 -16.95 -39.01 -16.94
N THR A 474 -17.82 -39.63 -16.11
CA THR A 474 -18.85 -39.00 -15.26
C THR A 474 -18.33 -38.08 -14.15
N LEU A 475 -17.05 -38.16 -13.76
CA LEU A 475 -16.50 -37.33 -12.69
C LEU A 475 -15.62 -36.22 -13.29
N LEU A 476 -16.16 -35.01 -13.34
CA LEU A 476 -15.42 -33.81 -13.71
C LEU A 476 -14.99 -33.05 -12.46
N LEU A 477 -13.76 -32.52 -12.47
CA LEU A 477 -13.28 -31.54 -11.51
C LEU A 477 -13.41 -30.16 -12.15
N GLU A 478 -14.40 -29.39 -11.71
CA GLU A 478 -14.58 -28.01 -12.13
C GLU A 478 -13.77 -27.08 -11.22
N THR A 479 -13.01 -26.16 -11.83
CA THR A 479 -12.25 -25.13 -11.10
C THR A 479 -12.56 -23.78 -11.73
N GLY A 480 -13.44 -23.01 -11.12
CA GLY A 480 -13.81 -21.65 -11.56
C GLY A 480 -14.62 -20.89 -10.50
N ASP A 481 -14.61 -19.56 -10.56
CA ASP A 481 -15.55 -18.71 -9.81
C ASP A 481 -16.93 -18.84 -10.46
N THR A 482 -17.79 -19.69 -9.92
CA THR A 482 -19.15 -19.89 -10.44
C THR A 482 -20.04 -18.70 -10.10
N THR A 483 -20.00 -17.67 -10.95
CA THR A 483 -21.13 -16.75 -11.16
C THR A 483 -21.84 -17.13 -12.45
N CYS A 484 -22.36 -18.34 -12.55
CA CYS A 484 -23.37 -18.68 -13.55
C CYS A 484 -24.15 -19.93 -13.15
N ALA A 485 -25.47 -19.79 -13.22
CA ALA A 485 -26.49 -20.84 -13.22
C ALA A 485 -26.89 -21.46 -11.87
N SER A 486 -27.81 -20.75 -11.21
CA SER A 486 -29.00 -21.39 -10.64
C SER A 486 -29.78 -22.14 -11.72
N THR A 487 -30.05 -23.42 -11.49
CA THR A 487 -31.34 -24.08 -11.79
C THR A 487 -31.57 -25.18 -10.78
#